data_AF-A0A522CAR7-F1
#
_entry.id   AF-A0A522CAR7-F1
#
_cell.length_a   1.000
_cell.length_b   1.000
_cell.length_c   1.000
_cell.angle_alpha   90.00
_cell.angle_beta   90.00
_cell.angle_gamma   90.00
#
_symmetry.space_group_name_H-M   'P 1'
#
loop_
_entity.id
_entity.type
_entity.pdbx_description
1 polymer ?
#
loop_
_entity_poly.entity_id
_entity_poly.type
_entity_poly.pdbx_seq_one_letter_code
_entity_poly.pdbx_strand_id
1 'polypeptide(L)'
;MADQTEEKIEVVYDDRCPVCSAYCKAVKLDNPGESLDLIDARQDSALMRDITARGLDIDDGMVVRVGGQLYYGSDAMHQISLRARRKGWAGVMNRLFFKTQKSARLFYNPAKVGRNLLLRLLGIEFINNLKPENTLKHQLGADWAKLHPNVQARFDREPGLGETITFTGAMTEMRCSRAGWLFATLTRIIGNPLAPFSGKDIPMDVALFRKPGRDGVFWRRTYFRPGKEAYVVISIKRESKKGEMLECVGGGFGMKLKVSARDGDMHFESYRYFWNPLGLYIPLPHWISPGKAHVVHHDLGGGDFRFTISMVHPQLGETFYQDGIFRLKGE
;
A
#
# COMPACT_ATOMS: atom_id res chain seq x y z
N MET A 1 -0.28 20.76 -50.99
CA MET A 1 -0.48 21.23 -49.60
C MET A 1 -0.22 20.03 -48.71
N ALA A 2 0.92 20.01 -48.03
CA ALA A 2 1.24 18.93 -47.11
C ALA A 2 0.38 19.11 -45.85
N ASP A 3 -0.37 18.07 -45.50
CA ASP A 3 -1.11 17.94 -44.26
C ASP A 3 -0.10 18.05 -43.10
N GLN A 4 0.00 19.25 -42.50
CA GLN A 4 0.85 19.45 -41.33
C GLN A 4 0.13 18.83 -40.14
N THR A 5 0.33 17.53 -39.95
CA THR A 5 -0.06 16.84 -38.71
C THR A 5 0.60 17.57 -37.54
N GLU A 6 -0.20 18.32 -36.77
CA GLU A 6 0.23 19.04 -35.57
C GLU A 6 0.87 18.04 -34.59
N GLU A 7 2.11 18.30 -34.14
CA GLU A 7 2.81 17.40 -33.24
C GLU A 7 2.19 17.53 -31.84
N LYS A 8 1.42 16.52 -31.44
CA LYS A 8 0.75 16.49 -30.14
C LYS A 8 1.72 16.10 -29.02
N ILE A 9 1.81 16.94 -28.00
CA ILE A 9 2.60 16.72 -26.78
C ILE A 9 1.64 16.53 -25.61
N GLU A 10 1.68 15.35 -25.00
CA GLU A 10 0.80 15.03 -23.88
C GLU A 10 1.58 14.99 -22.58
N VAL A 11 1.14 15.77 -21.59
CA VAL A 11 1.75 15.83 -20.26
C VAL A 11 0.78 15.25 -19.26
N VAL A 12 1.22 14.22 -18.54
CA VAL A 12 0.47 13.62 -17.44
C VAL A 12 0.87 14.28 -16.14
N TYR A 13 -0.10 14.86 -15.43
CA TYR A 13 0.13 15.61 -14.21
C TYR A 13 -0.96 15.36 -13.17
N ASP A 14 -0.68 15.65 -11.90
CA ASP A 14 -1.66 15.58 -10.82
C ASP A 14 -2.33 16.95 -10.64
N ASP A 15 -3.61 17.10 -11.04
CA ASP A 15 -4.30 18.40 -10.95
C ASP A 15 -4.61 18.80 -9.50
N ARG A 16 -4.67 17.85 -8.56
CA ARG A 16 -4.82 18.17 -7.13
C ARG A 16 -3.51 18.64 -6.50
N CYS A 17 -2.35 18.38 -7.11
CA CYS A 17 -1.08 18.88 -6.60
C CYS A 17 -0.90 20.36 -6.98
N PRO A 18 -0.85 21.31 -6.03
CA PRO A 18 -0.81 22.74 -6.37
C PRO A 18 0.41 23.13 -7.22
N VAL A 19 1.57 22.52 -6.94
CA VAL A 19 2.81 22.78 -7.67
C VAL A 19 2.76 22.19 -9.09
N CYS A 20 2.30 20.94 -9.24
CA CYS A 20 2.20 20.29 -10.55
C CYS A 20 1.17 21.01 -11.43
N SER A 21 0.00 21.32 -10.88
CA SER A 21 -1.07 22.02 -11.60
C SER A 21 -0.64 23.43 -12.02
N ALA A 22 -0.03 24.21 -11.11
CA ALA A 22 0.49 25.54 -11.45
C ALA A 22 1.59 25.49 -12.50
N TYR A 23 2.53 24.54 -12.40
CA TYR A 23 3.60 24.37 -13.38
C TYR A 23 3.02 24.05 -14.77
N CYS A 24 2.19 23.01 -14.89
CA CYS A 24 1.68 22.55 -16.19
C CYS A 24 0.80 23.61 -16.86
N LYS A 25 -0.05 24.30 -16.10
CA LYS A 25 -0.93 25.37 -16.61
C LYS A 25 -0.14 26.61 -17.06
N ALA A 26 1.05 26.84 -16.51
CA ALA A 26 1.93 27.95 -16.91
C ALA A 26 2.76 27.64 -18.17
N VAL A 27 2.91 26.37 -18.56
CA VAL A 27 3.65 25.99 -19.77
C VAL A 27 2.89 26.47 -21.01
N LYS A 28 3.62 27.16 -21.89
CA LYS A 28 3.18 27.52 -23.25
C LYS A 28 4.23 27.02 -24.23
N LEU A 29 3.84 26.42 -25.33
CA LEU A 29 4.78 25.95 -26.36
C LEU A 29 5.25 27.12 -27.24
N ASP A 30 6.47 27.01 -27.78
CA ASP A 30 7.10 28.04 -28.63
C ASP A 30 6.75 27.87 -30.12
N ASN A 31 6.53 26.63 -30.55
CA ASN A 31 6.29 26.26 -31.94
C ASN A 31 4.77 26.21 -32.25
N PRO A 32 4.28 26.98 -33.25
CA PRO A 32 2.87 26.97 -33.64
C PRO A 32 2.36 25.63 -34.20
N GLY A 33 3.25 24.74 -34.64
CA GLY A 33 2.90 23.39 -35.12
C GLY A 33 2.83 22.32 -34.03
N GLU A 34 2.96 22.70 -32.76
CA GLU A 34 2.89 21.80 -31.62
C GLU A 34 1.70 22.15 -30.72
N SER A 35 0.95 21.14 -30.29
CA SER A 35 -0.14 21.29 -29.31
C SER A 35 0.20 20.64 -27.98
N LEU A 36 -0.18 21.29 -26.87
CA LEU A 36 -0.02 20.77 -25.53
C LEU A 36 -1.35 20.25 -25.00
N ASP A 37 -1.41 18.96 -24.70
CA ASP A 37 -2.54 18.32 -24.07
C ASP A 37 -2.18 17.93 -22.62
N LEU A 38 -2.99 18.37 -21.67
CA LEU A 38 -2.76 18.15 -20.24
C LEU A 38 -3.73 17.07 -19.75
N ILE A 39 -3.19 15.94 -19.33
CA ILE A 39 -3.97 14.78 -18.88
C ILE A 39 -3.83 14.67 -17.37
N ASP A 40 -4.96 14.75 -16.66
CA ASP A 40 -4.99 14.51 -15.21
C ASP A 40 -4.78 13.03 -14.91
N ALA A 41 -3.72 12.72 -14.17
CA ALA A 41 -3.33 11.38 -13.78
C ALA A 41 -4.32 10.69 -12.84
N ARG A 42 -5.28 11.43 -12.28
CA ARG A 42 -6.34 10.88 -11.43
C ARG A 42 -7.51 10.29 -12.22
N GLN A 43 -7.57 10.54 -13.52
CA GLN A 43 -8.61 10.04 -14.41
C GLN A 43 -8.08 8.86 -15.23
N ASP A 44 -8.96 7.90 -15.53
CA ASP A 44 -8.59 6.82 -16.45
C ASP A 44 -8.42 7.38 -17.87
N SER A 45 -7.33 7.00 -18.51
CA SER A 45 -7.02 7.38 -19.89
C SER A 45 -6.15 6.31 -20.55
N ALA A 46 -6.17 6.26 -21.88
CA ALA A 46 -5.31 5.32 -22.62
C ALA A 46 -3.81 5.53 -22.31
N LEU A 47 -3.39 6.78 -22.08
CA LEU A 47 -2.02 7.11 -21.70
C LEU A 47 -1.70 6.64 -20.27
N MET A 48 -2.61 6.83 -19.30
CA MET A 48 -2.41 6.30 -17.94
C MET A 48 -2.32 4.78 -17.92
N ARG A 49 -3.12 4.07 -18.73
CA ARG A 49 -3.01 2.62 -18.87
C ARG A 49 -1.66 2.17 -19.45
N ASP A 50 -1.14 2.86 -20.47
CA ASP A 50 0.22 2.60 -21.01
C ASP A 50 1.32 2.88 -19.98
N ILE A 51 1.21 3.99 -19.23
CA ILE A 51 2.13 4.36 -18.15
C ILE A 51 2.19 3.28 -17.07
N THR A 52 1.03 2.82 -16.59
CA THR A 52 0.94 1.74 -15.60
C THR A 52 1.47 0.43 -16.16
N ALA A 53 1.13 0.07 -17.40
CA ALA A 53 1.62 -1.16 -18.03
C ALA A 53 3.15 -1.20 -18.18
N ARG A 54 3.79 -0.03 -18.35
CA ARG A 54 5.25 0.10 -18.39
C ARG A 54 5.92 0.23 -17.02
N GLY A 55 5.15 0.20 -15.93
CA GLY A 55 5.70 0.30 -14.57
C GLY A 55 6.23 1.69 -14.21
N LEU A 56 5.72 2.75 -14.84
CA LEU A 56 6.12 4.13 -14.53
C LEU A 56 5.25 4.68 -13.39
N ASP A 57 5.88 5.01 -12.26
CA ASP A 57 5.20 5.47 -11.03
C ASP A 57 4.94 6.99 -11.07
N ILE A 58 3.67 7.39 -11.17
CA ILE A 58 3.30 8.81 -11.26
C ILE A 58 3.48 9.58 -9.94
N ASP A 59 3.53 8.89 -8.80
CA ASP A 59 3.87 9.53 -7.53
C ASP A 59 5.35 9.83 -7.43
N ASP A 60 6.17 9.04 -8.11
CA ASP A 60 7.61 9.14 -8.10
C ASP A 60 8.19 9.87 -9.33
N GLY A 61 7.39 10.13 -10.37
CA GLY A 61 7.74 11.08 -11.42
C GLY A 61 6.67 11.44 -12.44
N MET A 62 6.90 12.52 -13.19
CA MET A 62 6.01 13.03 -14.25
C MET A 62 6.25 12.27 -15.56
N VAL A 63 5.22 12.12 -16.40
CA VAL A 63 5.34 11.52 -17.74
C VAL A 63 4.94 12.52 -18.81
N VAL A 64 5.71 12.53 -19.90
CA VAL A 64 5.41 13.28 -21.12
C VAL A 64 5.50 12.35 -22.32
N ARG A 65 4.51 12.40 -23.21
CA ARG A 65 4.53 11.70 -24.51
C ARG A 65 4.80 12.70 -25.62
N VAL A 66 5.81 12.42 -26.44
CA VAL A 66 6.15 13.19 -27.64
C VAL A 66 6.44 12.23 -28.78
N GLY A 67 5.78 12.40 -29.93
CA GLY A 67 5.98 11.52 -31.09
C GLY A 67 5.76 10.03 -30.79
N GLY A 68 4.85 9.70 -29.88
CA GLY A 68 4.59 8.32 -29.43
C GLY A 68 5.58 7.76 -28.40
N GLN A 69 6.66 8.47 -28.08
CA GLN A 69 7.65 8.06 -27.08
C GLN A 69 7.34 8.67 -25.71
N LEU A 70 7.42 7.85 -24.66
CA LEU A 70 7.28 8.29 -23.27
C LEU A 70 8.62 8.70 -22.66
N TYR A 71 8.60 9.84 -21.99
CA TYR A 71 9.70 10.36 -21.18
C TYR A 71 9.24 10.47 -19.74
N TYR A 72 10.08 10.06 -18.79
CA TYR A 72 9.72 9.95 -17.37
C TYR A 72 10.65 10.79 -16.49
N GLY A 73 10.09 11.38 -15.43
CA GLY A 73 10.83 12.13 -14.42
C GLY A 73 11.61 13.32 -14.97
N SER A 74 12.91 13.34 -14.73
CA SER A 74 13.79 14.41 -15.21
C SER A 74 13.82 14.53 -16.73
N ASP A 75 13.68 13.41 -17.45
CA ASP A 75 13.71 13.42 -18.91
C ASP A 75 12.42 14.04 -19.46
N ALA A 76 11.29 13.83 -18.77
CA ALA A 76 10.01 14.46 -19.08
C ALA A 76 10.09 16.00 -18.93
N MET A 77 10.65 16.48 -17.81
CA MET A 77 10.91 17.90 -17.58
C MET A 77 11.83 18.50 -18.64
N HIS A 78 12.84 17.74 -19.07
CA HIS A 78 13.74 18.18 -20.13
C HIS A 78 12.99 18.38 -21.46
N GLN A 79 12.13 17.43 -21.86
CA GLN A 79 11.32 17.55 -23.09
C GLN A 79 10.41 18.78 -23.07
N ILE A 80 9.78 19.09 -21.94
CA ILE A 80 8.98 20.32 -21.79
C ILE A 80 9.87 21.55 -21.91
N SER A 81 11.04 21.57 -21.25
CA SER A 81 11.94 22.73 -21.26
C SER A 81 12.52 23.09 -22.63
N LEU A 82 12.67 22.09 -23.51
CA LEU A 82 13.14 22.29 -24.88
C LEU A 82 12.12 23.05 -25.73
N ARG A 83 10.82 22.83 -25.49
CA ARG A 83 9.70 23.32 -26.30
C ARG A 83 8.93 24.48 -25.69
N ALA A 84 9.06 24.70 -24.38
CA ALA A 84 8.37 25.78 -23.69
C ALA A 84 8.88 27.16 -24.13
N ARG A 85 7.94 28.05 -24.47
CA ARG A 85 8.13 29.45 -24.86
C ARG A 85 8.87 30.23 -23.77
N ARG A 86 9.96 30.88 -24.16
CA ARG A 86 10.93 31.47 -23.23
C ARG A 86 10.80 32.99 -23.13
N LYS A 87 9.70 33.49 -22.55
CA LYS A 87 9.56 34.92 -22.20
C LYS A 87 9.45 35.13 -20.68
N GLY A 88 10.21 36.10 -20.15
CA GLY A 88 10.17 36.53 -18.74
C GLY A 88 11.14 35.80 -17.79
N TRP A 89 11.08 36.15 -16.50
CA TRP A 89 11.93 35.61 -15.41
C TRP A 89 11.79 34.09 -15.21
N ALA A 90 10.60 33.54 -15.48
CA ALA A 90 10.35 32.10 -15.52
C ALA A 90 11.19 31.37 -16.59
N GLY A 91 11.47 32.03 -17.73
CA GLY A 91 12.38 31.52 -18.76
C GLY A 91 13.85 31.48 -18.33
N VAL A 92 14.25 32.36 -17.42
CA VAL A 92 15.62 32.40 -16.86
C VAL A 92 15.83 31.29 -15.81
N MET A 93 14.84 31.05 -14.94
CA MET A 93 14.88 29.89 -14.02
C MET A 93 14.88 28.56 -14.79
N ASN A 94 14.07 28.45 -15.84
CA ASN A 94 14.08 27.26 -16.70
C ASN A 94 15.45 27.03 -17.36
N ARG A 95 16.14 28.11 -17.77
CA ARG A 95 17.53 28.10 -18.29
C ARG A 95 18.57 27.65 -17.26
N LEU A 96 18.39 27.94 -15.98
CA LEU A 96 19.36 27.61 -14.93
C LEU A 96 19.19 26.17 -14.41
N PHE A 97 17.95 25.70 -14.27
CA PHE A 97 17.66 24.42 -13.63
C PHE A 97 17.58 23.22 -14.61
N PHE A 98 17.14 23.41 -15.86
CA PHE A 98 16.75 22.28 -16.74
C PHE A 98 17.41 22.27 -18.13
N LYS A 99 18.41 23.12 -18.37
CA LYS A 99 19.10 23.22 -19.69
C LYS A 99 19.86 21.95 -20.11
N THR A 100 20.25 21.11 -19.15
CA THR A 100 20.96 19.84 -19.42
C THR A 100 20.32 18.69 -18.67
N GLN A 101 20.41 17.48 -19.22
CA GLN A 101 19.86 16.27 -18.58
C GLN A 101 20.43 16.04 -17.16
N LYS A 102 21.68 16.47 -16.91
CA LYS A 102 22.33 16.41 -15.58
C LYS A 102 21.74 17.41 -14.59
N SER A 103 21.47 18.65 -15.00
CA SER A 103 20.87 19.65 -14.10
C SER A 103 19.43 19.29 -13.75
N ALA A 104 18.67 18.77 -14.72
CA ALA A 104 17.31 18.28 -14.48
C ALA A 104 17.29 17.23 -13.35
N ARG A 105 18.20 16.25 -13.39
CA ARG A 105 18.31 15.24 -12.32
C ARG A 105 18.67 15.81 -10.96
N LEU A 106 19.55 16.81 -10.90
CA LEU A 106 20.00 17.43 -9.64
C LEU A 106 18.86 18.10 -8.87
N PHE A 107 17.97 18.81 -9.59
CA PHE A 107 16.86 19.55 -8.97
C PHE A 107 15.56 18.75 -8.89
N TYR A 108 15.42 17.69 -9.70
CA TYR A 108 14.23 16.86 -9.72
C TYR A 108 14.00 16.10 -8.40
N ASN A 109 15.06 15.50 -7.83
CA ASN A 109 14.93 14.72 -6.60
C ASN A 109 14.47 15.58 -5.40
N PRO A 110 15.03 16.77 -5.13
CA PRO A 110 14.49 17.68 -4.12
C PRO A 110 13.03 18.09 -4.40
N ALA A 111 12.70 18.42 -5.65
CA ALA A 111 11.34 18.80 -6.03
C ALA A 111 10.32 17.67 -5.78
N LYS A 112 10.71 16.42 -6.07
CA LYS A 112 9.94 15.22 -5.76
C LYS A 112 9.70 15.07 -4.26
N VAL A 113 10.74 15.21 -3.43
CA VAL A 113 10.60 15.14 -1.97
C VAL A 113 9.68 16.24 -1.46
N GLY A 114 9.84 17.47 -1.98
CA GLY A 114 8.98 18.62 -1.66
C GLY A 114 7.52 18.39 -2.03
N ARG A 115 7.25 17.89 -3.24
CA ARG A 115 5.90 17.49 -3.69
C ARG A 115 5.28 16.50 -2.73
N ASN A 116 5.98 15.40 -2.43
CA ASN A 116 5.44 14.32 -1.60
C ASN A 116 5.17 14.77 -0.16
N LEU A 117 5.99 15.68 0.37
CA LEU A 117 5.74 16.30 1.66
C LEU A 117 4.51 17.23 1.61
N LEU A 118 4.39 18.07 0.58
CA LEU A 118 3.25 18.97 0.40
C LEU A 118 1.93 18.20 0.29
N LEU A 119 1.87 17.14 -0.52
CA LEU A 119 0.68 16.31 -0.65
C LEU A 119 0.25 15.73 0.71
N ARG A 120 1.21 15.23 1.50
CA ARG A 120 0.94 14.72 2.86
C ARG A 120 0.41 15.81 3.79
N LEU A 121 0.98 17.01 3.75
CA LEU A 121 0.54 18.13 4.59
C LEU A 121 -0.86 18.62 4.20
N LEU A 122 -1.20 18.59 2.91
CA LEU A 122 -2.51 18.98 2.40
C LEU A 122 -3.55 17.85 2.44
N GLY A 123 -3.18 16.66 2.91
CA GLY A 123 -4.08 15.49 2.91
C GLY A 123 -4.51 15.05 1.51
N ILE A 124 -3.72 15.35 0.49
CA ILE A 124 -3.97 14.91 -0.88
C ILE A 124 -3.37 13.51 -1.06
N GLU A 125 -4.19 12.58 -1.55
CA GLU A 125 -3.78 11.19 -1.73
C GLU A 125 -2.84 11.02 -2.93
N PHE A 126 -1.85 10.15 -2.76
CA PHE A 126 -1.01 9.61 -3.82
C PHE A 126 -1.86 8.81 -4.82
N ILE A 127 -1.49 8.85 -6.09
CA ILE A 127 -2.24 8.25 -7.20
C ILE A 127 -2.11 6.72 -7.18
N ASN A 128 -0.94 6.20 -6.79
CA ASN A 128 -0.61 4.79 -6.63
C ASN A 128 -0.93 3.94 -7.87
N ASN A 129 -0.61 4.45 -9.07
CA ASN A 129 -1.00 3.84 -10.34
C ASN A 129 -0.38 2.44 -10.59
N LEU A 130 0.63 2.06 -9.82
CA LEU A 130 1.29 0.74 -9.90
C LEU A 130 0.83 -0.24 -8.81
N LYS A 131 -0.06 0.17 -7.90
CA LYS A 131 -0.51 -0.71 -6.83
C LYS A 131 -1.41 -1.81 -7.41
N PRO A 132 -1.18 -3.09 -7.08
CA PRO A 132 -2.09 -4.15 -7.52
C PRO A 132 -3.49 -3.90 -6.97
N GLU A 133 -4.53 -4.19 -7.78
CA GLU A 133 -5.93 -4.08 -7.34
C GLU A 133 -6.18 -4.94 -6.09
N ASN A 134 -5.54 -6.10 -6.04
CA ASN A 134 -5.60 -7.03 -4.92
C ASN A 134 -4.19 -7.47 -4.50
N THR A 135 -3.79 -7.06 -3.30
CA THR A 135 -2.45 -7.33 -2.77
C THR A 135 -2.23 -8.82 -2.56
N LEU A 136 -3.21 -9.53 -2.01
CA LEU A 136 -3.08 -10.96 -1.69
C LEU A 136 -2.97 -11.82 -2.93
N LYS A 137 -3.78 -11.51 -3.95
CA LYS A 137 -3.74 -12.17 -5.25
C LYS A 137 -2.41 -11.95 -5.95
N HIS A 138 -1.89 -10.72 -5.92
CA HIS A 138 -0.55 -10.41 -6.43
C HIS A 138 0.55 -11.20 -5.71
N GLN A 139 0.51 -11.27 -4.37
CA GLN A 139 1.49 -12.03 -3.58
C GLN A 139 1.50 -13.54 -3.84
N LEU A 140 0.35 -14.12 -4.17
CA LEU A 140 0.22 -15.53 -4.50
C LEU A 140 0.58 -15.83 -5.96
N GLY A 141 0.36 -14.90 -6.88
CA GLY A 141 0.59 -15.11 -8.30
C GLY A 141 -0.14 -16.35 -8.81
N ALA A 142 0.58 -17.26 -9.46
CA ALA A 142 0.01 -18.50 -9.98
C ALA A 142 -0.54 -19.44 -8.88
N ASP A 143 -0.06 -19.34 -7.64
CA ASP A 143 -0.56 -20.15 -6.53
C ASP A 143 -1.98 -19.75 -6.09
N TRP A 144 -2.50 -18.61 -6.55
CA TRP A 144 -3.88 -18.20 -6.29
C TRP A 144 -4.89 -19.28 -6.73
N ALA A 145 -4.64 -19.92 -7.87
CA ALA A 145 -5.52 -20.96 -8.42
C ALA A 145 -5.55 -22.25 -7.58
N LYS A 146 -4.60 -22.43 -6.66
CA LYS A 146 -4.54 -23.59 -5.75
C LYS A 146 -5.41 -23.42 -4.50
N LEU A 147 -5.92 -22.21 -4.24
CA LEU A 147 -6.83 -21.97 -3.13
C LEU A 147 -8.20 -22.56 -3.42
N HIS A 148 -8.90 -22.98 -2.36
CA HIS A 148 -10.30 -23.37 -2.44
C HIS A 148 -11.15 -22.21 -3.02
N PRO A 149 -12.15 -22.48 -3.89
CA PRO A 149 -12.93 -21.42 -4.52
C PRO A 149 -13.57 -20.42 -3.54
N ASN A 150 -14.04 -20.89 -2.38
CA ASN A 150 -14.60 -20.02 -1.35
C ASN A 150 -13.51 -19.14 -0.68
N VAL A 151 -12.28 -19.64 -0.56
CA VAL A 151 -11.14 -18.85 -0.07
C VAL A 151 -10.79 -17.78 -1.11
N GLN A 152 -10.77 -18.13 -2.39
CA GLN A 152 -10.58 -17.15 -3.46
C GLN A 152 -11.66 -16.07 -3.39
N ALA A 153 -12.94 -16.45 -3.39
CA ALA A 153 -14.06 -15.50 -3.34
C ALA A 153 -13.98 -14.54 -2.14
N ARG A 154 -13.63 -15.06 -0.95
CA ARG A 154 -13.46 -14.26 0.27
C ARG A 154 -12.34 -13.22 0.16
N PHE A 155 -11.27 -13.54 -0.56
CA PHE A 155 -10.08 -12.69 -0.66
C PHE A 155 -9.93 -11.97 -1.99
N ASP A 156 -10.77 -12.22 -3.00
CA ASP A 156 -10.66 -11.63 -4.35
C ASP A 156 -10.96 -10.14 -4.34
N ARG A 157 -11.68 -9.66 -3.32
CA ARG A 157 -12.02 -8.25 -3.14
C ARG A 157 -11.44 -7.68 -1.84
N GLU A 158 -10.73 -6.56 -1.97
CA GLU A 158 -10.38 -5.70 -0.83
C GLU A 158 -11.49 -4.64 -0.59
N PRO A 159 -11.67 -4.13 0.64
CA PRO A 159 -12.63 -3.05 0.90
C PRO A 159 -12.20 -1.76 0.19
N GLY A 160 -13.17 -1.09 -0.43
CA GLY A 160 -12.99 0.26 -0.98
C GLY A 160 -12.80 1.34 0.11
N LEU A 161 -12.57 2.60 -0.31
CA LEU A 161 -12.60 3.74 0.60
C LEU A 161 -14.05 3.96 1.10
N GLY A 162 -14.22 4.12 2.41
CA GLY A 162 -15.54 4.27 3.04
C GLY A 162 -16.32 2.97 3.22
N GLU A 163 -15.83 1.86 2.66
CA GLU A 163 -16.40 0.53 2.84
C GLU A 163 -15.73 -0.19 4.03
N THR A 164 -16.49 -1.04 4.72
CA THR A 164 -15.98 -1.96 5.73
C THR A 164 -16.56 -3.36 5.52
N ILE A 165 -15.69 -4.34 5.29
CA ILE A 165 -16.05 -5.76 5.27
C ILE A 165 -15.89 -6.28 6.70
N THR A 166 -16.94 -6.82 7.30
CA THR A 166 -16.90 -7.32 8.69
C THR A 166 -17.18 -8.81 8.71
N PHE A 167 -16.31 -9.56 9.39
CA PHE A 167 -16.55 -10.95 9.76
C PHE A 167 -16.90 -11.02 11.23
N THR A 168 -17.82 -11.91 11.59
CA THR A 168 -18.25 -12.13 12.97
C THR A 168 -18.14 -13.61 13.31
N GLY A 169 -17.88 -13.91 14.57
CA GLY A 169 -17.66 -15.27 15.02
C GLY A 169 -17.15 -15.34 16.45
N ALA A 170 -16.52 -16.45 16.79
CA ALA A 170 -15.94 -16.66 18.10
C ALA A 170 -14.57 -17.35 18.01
N MET A 171 -13.66 -16.92 18.87
CA MET A 171 -12.44 -17.66 19.14
C MET A 171 -12.79 -18.86 20.02
N THR A 172 -12.78 -20.05 19.43
CA THR A 172 -13.01 -21.34 20.11
C THR A 172 -11.98 -21.55 21.21
N GLU A 173 -10.72 -21.21 20.91
CA GLU A 173 -9.62 -21.28 21.86
C GLU A 173 -8.64 -20.11 21.68
N MET A 174 -8.23 -19.52 22.79
CA MET A 174 -7.13 -18.56 22.85
C MET A 174 -6.18 -18.98 23.97
N ARG A 175 -4.91 -19.14 23.64
CA ARG A 175 -3.82 -19.43 24.60
C ARG A 175 -2.78 -18.32 24.51
N CYS A 176 -2.41 -17.81 25.67
CA CYS A 176 -1.39 -16.78 25.86
C CYS A 176 -0.47 -17.25 26.99
N SER A 177 0.79 -17.53 26.65
CA SER A 177 1.78 -17.96 27.66
C SER A 177 2.23 -16.78 28.51
N ARG A 178 2.98 -17.03 29.58
CA ARG A 178 3.55 -15.94 30.41
C ARG A 178 4.47 -15.02 29.60
N ALA A 179 5.25 -15.59 28.68
CA ALA A 179 6.08 -14.83 27.74
C ALA A 179 5.22 -14.03 26.77
N GLY A 180 4.18 -14.65 26.19
CA GLY A 180 3.20 -13.96 25.34
C GLY A 180 2.56 -12.77 26.05
N TRP A 181 2.09 -12.96 27.29
CA TRP A 181 1.54 -11.89 28.11
C TRP A 181 2.52 -10.74 28.31
N LEU A 182 3.81 -11.02 28.56
CA LEU A 182 4.84 -9.99 28.69
C LEU A 182 5.03 -9.23 27.36
N PHE A 183 5.15 -9.93 26.22
CA PHE A 183 5.23 -9.28 24.91
C PHE A 183 4.00 -8.39 24.62
N ALA A 184 2.80 -8.89 24.90
CA ALA A 184 1.56 -8.13 24.72
C ALA A 184 1.51 -6.91 25.64
N THR A 185 2.02 -7.03 26.87
CA THR A 185 2.07 -5.93 27.85
C THR A 185 3.07 -4.85 27.44
N LEU A 186 4.28 -5.23 27.01
CA LEU A 186 5.31 -4.30 26.52
C LEU A 186 4.87 -3.56 25.26
N THR A 187 4.10 -4.23 24.40
CA THR A 187 3.60 -3.63 23.15
C THR A 187 2.33 -2.80 23.31
N ARG A 188 1.80 -2.62 24.53
CA ARG A 188 0.66 -1.72 24.79
C ARG A 188 0.96 -0.28 24.37
N ILE A 189 2.20 0.17 24.59
CA ILE A 189 2.68 1.52 24.25
C ILE A 189 2.61 1.82 22.75
N ILE A 190 2.57 0.79 21.91
CA ILE A 190 2.45 0.90 20.46
C ILE A 190 1.05 0.57 19.94
N GLY A 191 0.03 0.57 20.81
CA GLY A 191 -1.38 0.45 20.41
C GLY A 191 -1.94 -0.97 20.46
N ASN A 192 -1.52 -1.78 21.44
CA ASN A 192 -2.12 -3.09 21.74
C ASN A 192 -2.15 -4.06 20.54
N PRO A 193 -1.01 -4.40 19.92
CA PRO A 193 -0.99 -5.25 18.74
C PRO A 193 -1.25 -6.74 19.03
N LEU A 194 -1.31 -7.15 20.30
CA LEU A 194 -1.41 -8.53 20.74
C LEU A 194 -2.42 -8.65 21.89
N ALA A 195 -3.24 -9.70 21.91
CA ALA A 195 -4.20 -9.95 22.98
C ALA A 195 -3.50 -10.55 24.23
N PRO A 196 -3.49 -9.87 25.39
CA PRO A 196 -2.76 -10.29 26.59
C PRO A 196 -3.57 -11.26 27.46
N PHE A 197 -4.31 -12.19 26.87
CA PHE A 197 -5.18 -13.09 27.63
C PHE A 197 -5.44 -14.41 26.89
N SER A 198 -5.75 -15.44 27.68
CA SER A 198 -6.31 -16.71 27.23
C SER A 198 -7.83 -16.71 27.42
N GLY A 199 -8.54 -17.61 26.74
CA GLY A 199 -9.99 -17.74 26.83
C GLY A 199 -10.52 -18.85 25.93
N LYS A 200 -11.80 -19.18 26.11
CA LYS A 200 -12.57 -20.06 25.25
C LYS A 200 -13.87 -19.38 24.87
N ASP A 201 -14.36 -19.67 23.68
CA ASP A 201 -15.60 -19.16 23.12
C ASP A 201 -15.74 -17.63 23.28
N ILE A 202 -14.69 -16.89 22.92
CA ILE A 202 -14.66 -15.43 23.01
C ILE A 202 -15.25 -14.84 21.73
N PRO A 203 -16.42 -14.19 21.75
CA PRO A 203 -16.96 -13.53 20.57
C PRO A 203 -15.99 -12.48 20.05
N MET A 204 -15.83 -12.42 18.73
CA MET A 204 -14.93 -11.47 18.08
C MET A 204 -15.48 -11.01 16.73
N ASP A 205 -15.34 -9.72 16.46
CA ASP A 205 -15.54 -9.16 15.12
C ASP A 205 -14.19 -8.81 14.48
N VAL A 206 -14.05 -9.11 13.18
CA VAL A 206 -12.90 -8.74 12.35
C VAL A 206 -13.36 -7.79 11.25
N ALA A 207 -13.02 -6.52 11.36
CA ALA A 207 -13.36 -5.49 10.37
C ALA A 207 -12.15 -5.15 9.49
N LEU A 208 -12.35 -5.22 8.18
CA LEU A 208 -11.39 -4.85 7.14
C LEU A 208 -11.85 -3.54 6.50
N PHE A 209 -10.99 -2.54 6.47
CA PHE A 209 -11.31 -1.23 5.89
C PHE A 209 -10.06 -0.51 5.39
N ARG A 210 -10.24 0.51 4.56
CA ARG A 210 -9.16 1.42 4.13
C ARG A 210 -9.31 2.79 4.78
N LYS A 211 -8.18 3.49 4.92
CA LYS A 211 -8.16 4.90 5.39
C LYS A 211 -7.61 5.79 4.28
N PRO A 212 -8.19 6.99 4.08
CA PRO A 212 -7.64 7.95 3.15
C PRO A 212 -6.16 8.28 3.44
N GLY A 213 -5.36 8.38 2.38
CA GLY A 213 -3.92 8.68 2.46
C GLY A 213 -3.05 7.64 3.18
N ARG A 214 -3.55 6.43 3.43
CA ARG A 214 -2.82 5.34 4.09
C ARG A 214 -2.88 4.07 3.26
N ASP A 215 -1.71 3.54 2.92
CA ASP A 215 -1.63 2.31 2.15
C ASP A 215 -1.93 1.07 2.97
N GLY A 216 -2.70 0.17 2.35
CA GLY A 216 -2.99 -1.17 2.86
C GLY A 216 -4.42 -1.31 3.34
N VAL A 217 -4.75 -2.53 3.72
CA VAL A 217 -6.02 -2.86 4.38
C VAL A 217 -5.77 -2.87 5.88
N PHE A 218 -6.57 -2.11 6.63
CA PHE A 218 -6.58 -2.13 8.08
C PHE A 218 -7.43 -3.30 8.56
N TRP A 219 -6.89 -4.06 9.50
CA TRP A 219 -7.54 -5.20 10.13
C TRP A 219 -7.76 -4.86 11.59
N ARG A 220 -9.03 -4.66 11.97
CA ARG A 220 -9.42 -4.43 13.36
C ARG A 220 -10.10 -5.68 13.90
N ARG A 221 -9.46 -6.33 14.88
CA ARG A 221 -10.05 -7.42 15.66
C ARG A 221 -10.56 -6.87 16.98
N THR A 222 -11.85 -7.05 17.26
CA THR A 222 -12.50 -6.60 18.49
C THR A 222 -12.99 -7.80 19.27
N TYR A 223 -12.37 -8.08 20.40
CA TYR A 223 -12.69 -9.21 21.28
C TYR A 223 -13.67 -8.78 22.37
N PHE A 224 -14.78 -9.50 22.51
CA PHE A 224 -15.83 -9.22 23.48
C PHE A 224 -15.74 -10.22 24.64
N ARG A 225 -15.09 -9.84 25.74
CA ARG A 225 -14.97 -10.71 26.91
C ARG A 225 -16.10 -10.41 27.90
N PRO A 226 -16.74 -11.44 28.50
CA PRO A 226 -17.78 -11.23 29.50
C PRO A 226 -17.31 -10.33 30.64
N GLY A 227 -18.10 -9.30 30.96
CA GLY A 227 -17.83 -8.38 32.08
C GLY A 227 -16.59 -7.49 31.92
N LYS A 228 -16.02 -7.37 30.71
CA LYS A 228 -14.86 -6.50 30.43
C LYS A 228 -15.12 -5.64 29.20
N GLU A 229 -14.47 -4.48 29.14
CA GLU A 229 -14.45 -3.68 27.92
C GLU A 229 -13.86 -4.47 26.74
N ALA A 230 -14.36 -4.15 25.55
CA ALA A 230 -13.91 -4.77 24.32
C ALA A 230 -12.42 -4.50 24.11
N TYR A 231 -11.66 -5.55 23.81
CA TYR A 231 -10.23 -5.42 23.52
C TYR A 231 -10.04 -5.29 22.02
N VAL A 232 -9.31 -4.26 21.57
CA VAL A 232 -9.15 -3.98 20.14
C VAL A 232 -7.69 -4.12 19.74
N VAL A 233 -7.46 -4.91 18.69
CA VAL A 233 -6.15 -5.07 18.03
C VAL A 233 -6.27 -4.56 16.60
N ILE A 234 -5.37 -3.66 16.20
CA ILE A 234 -5.34 -3.10 14.84
C ILE A 234 -3.99 -3.39 14.19
N SER A 235 -4.03 -3.90 12.97
CA SER A 235 -2.87 -4.00 12.10
C SER A 235 -3.19 -3.53 10.68
N ILE A 236 -2.17 -3.43 9.84
CA ILE A 236 -2.27 -3.03 8.44
C ILE A 236 -1.54 -4.08 7.60
N LYS A 237 -2.25 -4.70 6.66
CA LYS A 237 -1.64 -5.52 5.60
C LYS A 237 -1.38 -4.66 4.39
N ARG A 238 -0.14 -4.64 3.92
CA ARG A 238 0.26 -3.86 2.73
C ARG A 238 1.46 -4.48 2.04
N GLU A 239 1.61 -4.14 0.77
CA GLU A 239 2.83 -4.44 0.03
C GLU A 239 3.88 -3.34 0.23
N SER A 240 5.15 -3.73 0.34
CA SER A 240 6.27 -2.80 0.29
C SER A 240 6.53 -2.35 -1.15
N LYS A 241 7.28 -1.26 -1.35
CA LYS A 241 7.75 -0.84 -2.69
C LYS A 241 8.56 -1.92 -3.43
N LYS A 242 9.09 -2.92 -2.71
CA LYS A 242 9.84 -4.04 -3.26
C LYS A 242 8.97 -5.27 -3.56
N GLY A 243 7.65 -5.15 -3.44
CA GLY A 243 6.73 -6.27 -3.65
C GLY A 243 6.64 -7.23 -2.46
N GLU A 244 7.07 -6.83 -1.26
CA GLU A 244 7.06 -7.72 -0.09
C GLU A 244 5.77 -7.53 0.72
N MET A 245 5.07 -8.61 1.09
CA MET A 245 3.93 -8.52 2.01
C MET A 245 4.37 -8.16 3.43
N LEU A 246 3.76 -7.12 4.00
CA LEU A 246 4.00 -6.63 5.35
C LEU A 246 2.72 -6.67 6.19
N GLU A 247 2.85 -7.13 7.44
CA GLU A 247 1.91 -6.84 8.52
C GLU A 247 2.52 -5.74 9.39
N CYS A 248 1.93 -4.55 9.43
CA CYS A 248 2.39 -3.44 10.24
C CYS A 248 1.46 -3.19 11.43
N VAL A 249 2.04 -2.82 12.56
CA VAL A 249 1.34 -2.39 13.77
C VAL A 249 1.85 -1.01 14.20
N GLY A 250 1.35 -0.47 15.32
CA GLY A 250 1.73 0.88 15.76
C GLY A 250 3.22 1.01 16.13
N GLY A 251 3.67 2.26 16.31
CA GLY A 251 5.06 2.56 16.65
C GLY A 251 6.08 2.27 15.54
N GLY A 252 5.64 1.94 14.32
CA GLY A 252 6.52 1.58 13.20
C GLY A 252 6.96 0.11 13.20
N PHE A 253 6.41 -0.72 14.09
CA PHE A 253 6.73 -2.15 14.13
C PHE A 253 5.97 -2.93 13.06
N GLY A 254 6.55 -4.06 12.64
CA GLY A 254 5.88 -4.97 11.73
C GLY A 254 6.66 -6.25 11.48
N MET A 255 6.12 -7.07 10.60
CA MET A 255 6.74 -8.30 10.12
C MET A 255 6.53 -8.47 8.62
N LYS A 256 7.51 -9.06 7.96
CA LYS A 256 7.39 -9.53 6.58
C LYS A 256 6.77 -10.91 6.58
N LEU A 257 5.82 -11.11 5.67
CA LEU A 257 5.05 -12.35 5.54
C LEU A 257 5.36 -13.01 4.19
N LYS A 258 5.47 -14.34 4.21
CA LYS A 258 5.31 -15.18 3.02
C LYS A 258 3.86 -15.61 2.96
N VAL A 259 3.21 -15.35 1.83
CA VAL A 259 1.85 -15.82 1.55
C VAL A 259 1.97 -17.06 0.66
N SER A 260 1.23 -18.13 0.97
CA SER A 260 1.23 -19.34 0.14
C SER A 260 -0.12 -20.06 0.21
N ALA A 261 -0.49 -20.74 -0.87
CA ALA A 261 -1.61 -21.68 -0.89
C ALA A 261 -1.11 -23.10 -0.60
N ARG A 262 -1.73 -23.80 0.35
CA ARG A 262 -1.44 -25.21 0.68
C ARG A 262 -2.75 -25.90 0.96
N ASP A 263 -3.00 -27.05 0.33
CA ASP A 263 -4.20 -27.87 0.58
C ASP A 263 -5.53 -27.11 0.44
N GLY A 264 -5.60 -26.10 -0.44
CA GLY A 264 -6.75 -25.21 -0.61
C GLY A 264 -6.81 -24.03 0.37
N ASP A 265 -5.95 -24.00 1.39
CA ASP A 265 -5.94 -22.99 2.44
C ASP A 265 -4.97 -21.85 2.13
N MET A 266 -5.23 -20.68 2.72
CA MET A 266 -4.35 -19.53 2.65
C MET A 266 -3.49 -19.44 3.91
N HIS A 267 -2.16 -19.47 3.71
CA HIS A 267 -1.17 -19.40 4.78
C HIS A 267 -0.43 -18.06 4.76
N PHE A 268 -0.21 -17.50 5.94
CA PHE A 268 0.72 -16.39 6.15
C PHE A 268 1.78 -16.79 7.16
N GLU A 269 3.05 -16.76 6.76
CA GLU A 269 4.17 -17.08 7.65
C GLU A 269 5.11 -15.89 7.78
N SER A 270 5.35 -15.43 8.99
CA SER A 270 6.37 -14.42 9.23
C SER A 270 7.78 -14.99 9.00
N TYR A 271 8.66 -14.19 8.40
CA TYR A 271 10.07 -14.56 8.23
C TYR A 271 11.06 -13.48 8.70
N ARG A 272 10.58 -12.25 8.97
CA ARG A 272 11.41 -11.18 9.51
C ARG A 272 10.57 -10.14 10.24
N TYR A 273 10.89 -9.87 11.50
CA TYR A 273 10.36 -8.72 12.22
C TYR A 273 11.22 -7.49 11.94
N PHE A 274 10.61 -6.32 11.99
CA PHE A 274 11.29 -5.05 11.79
C PHE A 274 10.66 -3.94 12.63
N TRP A 275 11.44 -2.90 12.84
CA TRP A 275 11.01 -1.61 13.32
C TRP A 275 11.39 -0.54 12.30
N ASN A 276 10.46 0.33 11.94
CA ASN A 276 10.64 1.36 10.93
C ASN A 276 10.28 2.76 11.48
N PRO A 277 11.03 3.29 12.47
CA PRO A 277 10.81 4.63 12.98
C PRO A 277 11.23 5.68 11.94
N LEU A 278 10.37 6.66 11.67
CA LEU A 278 10.64 7.78 10.77
C LEU A 278 11.15 7.39 9.35
N GLY A 279 10.88 6.17 8.89
CA GLY A 279 11.30 5.69 7.58
C GLY A 279 12.64 4.94 7.55
N LEU A 280 13.32 4.77 8.68
CA LEU A 280 14.55 3.96 8.79
C LEU A 280 14.22 2.50 9.09
N TYR A 281 14.50 1.59 8.15
CA TYR A 281 14.28 0.15 8.35
C TYR A 281 15.33 -0.48 9.28
N ILE A 282 14.89 -1.05 10.39
CA ILE A 282 15.72 -1.76 11.36
C ILE A 282 15.20 -3.20 11.48
N PRO A 283 15.95 -4.23 11.02
CA PRO A 283 15.54 -5.62 11.22
C PRO A 283 15.67 -5.97 12.71
N LEU A 284 14.66 -6.62 13.27
CA LEU A 284 14.67 -7.08 14.66
C LEU A 284 15.20 -8.52 14.73
N PRO A 285 16.09 -8.83 15.69
CA PRO A 285 16.47 -10.21 15.98
C PRO A 285 15.25 -11.06 16.35
N HIS A 286 15.25 -12.35 15.95
CA HIS A 286 14.12 -13.24 16.21
C HIS A 286 13.85 -13.49 17.70
N TRP A 287 14.86 -13.35 18.56
CA TRP A 287 14.76 -13.62 20.00
C TRP A 287 14.12 -12.49 20.82
N ILE A 288 13.90 -11.31 20.22
CA ILE A 288 13.13 -10.21 20.85
C ILE A 288 11.70 -10.11 20.30
N SER A 289 11.34 -10.97 19.35
CA SER A 289 9.99 -11.00 18.79
C SER A 289 9.11 -11.97 19.59
N PRO A 290 7.78 -11.91 19.43
CA PRO A 290 6.88 -12.89 20.05
C PRO A 290 7.04 -14.31 19.48
N GLY A 291 7.90 -14.53 18.48
CA GLY A 291 8.08 -15.80 17.79
C GLY A 291 7.68 -15.75 16.32
N LYS A 292 7.87 -16.85 15.60
CA LYS A 292 7.44 -16.99 14.21
C LYS A 292 5.92 -17.09 14.18
N ALA A 293 5.26 -16.09 13.61
CA ALA A 293 3.81 -16.11 13.37
C ALA A 293 3.46 -16.99 12.17
N HIS A 294 2.42 -17.81 12.32
CA HIS A 294 1.80 -18.58 11.25
C HIS A 294 0.28 -18.44 11.37
N VAL A 295 -0.35 -17.93 10.31
CA VAL A 295 -1.80 -17.79 10.18
C VAL A 295 -2.31 -18.71 9.08
N VAL A 296 -3.46 -19.34 9.32
CA VAL A 296 -4.17 -20.18 8.35
C VAL A 296 -5.62 -19.71 8.26
N HIS A 297 -6.11 -19.61 7.03
CA HIS A 297 -7.53 -19.49 6.72
C HIS A 297 -7.98 -20.75 5.99
N HIS A 298 -8.80 -21.55 6.67
CA HIS A 298 -9.33 -22.81 6.17
C HIS A 298 -10.84 -22.68 5.93
N ASP A 299 -11.32 -23.14 4.77
CA ASP A 299 -12.74 -23.10 4.45
C ASP A 299 -13.50 -24.25 5.14
N LEU A 300 -14.67 -23.97 5.72
CA LEU A 300 -15.53 -25.00 6.32
C LEU A 300 -16.81 -25.26 5.50
N GLY A 301 -17.01 -24.53 4.40
CA GLY A 301 -18.26 -24.53 3.64
C GLY A 301 -19.37 -23.70 4.33
N GLY A 302 -20.49 -23.50 3.62
CA GLY A 302 -21.65 -22.78 4.17
C GLY A 302 -21.38 -21.32 4.60
N GLY A 303 -20.35 -20.68 4.05
CA GLY A 303 -19.90 -19.33 4.42
C GLY A 303 -19.03 -19.28 5.69
N ASP A 304 -18.86 -20.39 6.40
CA ASP A 304 -18.01 -20.49 7.57
C ASP A 304 -16.55 -20.79 7.18
N PHE A 305 -15.61 -20.22 7.93
CA PHE A 305 -14.20 -20.50 7.80
C PHE A 305 -13.51 -20.52 9.16
N ARG A 306 -12.50 -21.39 9.30
CA ARG A 306 -11.62 -21.42 10.45
C ARG A 306 -10.44 -20.47 10.23
N PHE A 307 -10.19 -19.64 11.24
CA PHE A 307 -9.02 -18.80 11.34
C PHE A 307 -8.17 -19.30 12.49
N THR A 308 -6.92 -19.63 12.20
CA THR A 308 -5.94 -20.04 13.22
C THR A 308 -4.71 -19.15 13.13
N ILE A 309 -4.21 -18.69 14.26
CA ILE A 309 -2.93 -17.99 14.39
C ILE A 309 -2.12 -18.62 15.50
N SER A 310 -0.85 -18.91 15.22
CA SER A 310 0.13 -19.35 16.20
C SER A 310 1.36 -18.44 16.14
N MET A 311 2.03 -18.25 17.27
CA MET A 311 3.34 -17.62 17.35
C MET A 311 4.25 -18.49 18.21
N VAL A 312 5.34 -18.99 17.61
CA VAL A 312 6.27 -19.91 18.29
C VAL A 312 7.64 -19.27 18.38
N HIS A 313 8.07 -18.99 19.62
CA HIS A 313 9.38 -18.47 19.92
C HIS A 313 10.40 -19.60 20.05
N PRO A 314 11.63 -19.46 19.51
CA PRO A 314 12.60 -20.57 19.48
C PRO A 314 12.96 -21.12 20.86
N GLN A 315 13.03 -20.27 21.89
CA GLN A 315 13.37 -20.66 23.26
C GLN A 315 12.18 -20.68 24.24
N LEU A 316 11.11 -19.94 23.94
CA LEU A 316 10.00 -19.75 24.88
C LEU A 316 8.78 -20.60 24.51
N GLY A 317 8.88 -21.37 23.42
CA GLY A 317 7.80 -22.18 22.88
C GLY A 317 6.68 -21.31 22.31
N GLU A 318 5.46 -21.85 22.33
CA GLU A 318 4.26 -21.15 21.88
C GLU A 318 3.95 -19.97 22.81
N THR A 319 3.97 -18.75 22.27
CA THR A 319 3.66 -17.53 23.01
C THR A 319 2.19 -17.16 22.89
N PHE A 320 1.64 -17.35 21.69
CA PHE A 320 0.24 -17.12 21.37
C PHE A 320 -0.27 -18.25 20.48
N TYR A 321 -1.49 -18.68 20.76
CA TYR A 321 -2.28 -19.51 19.86
C TYR A 321 -3.71 -19.04 19.92
N GLN A 322 -4.35 -18.95 18.77
CA GLN A 322 -5.76 -18.64 18.70
C GLN A 322 -6.40 -19.40 17.54
N ASP A 323 -7.54 -20.02 17.81
CA ASP A 323 -8.39 -20.71 16.85
C ASP A 323 -9.79 -20.14 16.96
N GLY A 324 -10.47 -19.99 15.83
CA GLY A 324 -11.84 -19.50 15.81
C GLY A 324 -12.54 -19.75 14.50
N ILE A 325 -13.86 -19.67 14.54
CA ILE A 325 -14.73 -19.84 13.37
C ILE A 325 -15.45 -18.52 13.12
N PHE A 326 -15.44 -18.10 11.87
CA PHE A 326 -15.97 -16.81 11.42
C PHE A 326 -16.80 -16.99 10.15
N ARG A 327 -17.72 -16.05 9.95
CA ARG A 327 -18.46 -15.87 8.71
C ARG A 327 -18.61 -14.39 8.40
N LEU A 328 -19.01 -14.06 7.17
CA LEU A 328 -19.30 -12.68 6.80
C LEU A 328 -20.50 -12.17 7.61
N LYS A 329 -20.40 -10.96 8.16
CA LYS A 329 -21.47 -10.36 8.97
C LYS A 329 -22.54 -9.77 8.05
N GLY A 330 -23.78 -10.23 8.21
CA GLY A 330 -24.92 -9.77 7.41
C GLY A 330 -25.34 -10.75 6.29
N GLU A 331 -24.75 -11.93 6.24
CA GLU A 331 -25.30 -13.11 5.52
C GLU A 331 -26.22 -13.94 6.41
#